data_AF-W9RD36-F1
#
_entry.id   AF-W9RD36-F1
#
_cell.length_a   1.000
_cell.length_b   1.000
_cell.length_c   1.000
_cell.angle_alpha   90.00
_cell.angle_beta   90.00
_cell.angle_gamma   90.00
#
_symmetry.space_group_name_H-M   'P 1'
#
loop_
_entity.id
_entity.type
_entity.pdbx_description
1 polymer ?
#
loop_
_entity_poly.entity_id
_entity_poly.type
_entity_poly.pdbx_seq_one_letter_code
_entity_poly.pdbx_strand_id
1 'polypeptide(L)'
;MGNFYSAARDPIFYSHHSNIDRLWSVWKTLGGKRKDYIDPDWLNSGFLFYDENKQLVRVYVCDSLDTKKLGYVYQDVDLPWLTAKPKPRRGKIVTSSSKTTAVTKKTTTAINFPITLDKVISTVVPRPKKSRSKEEKENEEEVLVIEGIEFDEDYPVKFDVHVNDDEQSLCGPENSEFSGSFVNVPHRKRGDNKIRTHLRLGITDILEDLGADDDDSVFVTLVPKSGKGLVTISGIKIEFIS
;
A
#
# COMPACT_ATOMS: atom_id res chain seq x y z
N MET A 1 -18.92 -12.16 -1.92
CA MET A 1 -17.57 -11.60 -1.64
C MET A 1 -17.39 -10.10 -1.90
N GLY A 2 -17.98 -9.48 -2.94
CA GLY A 2 -17.66 -8.08 -3.33
C GLY A 2 -18.24 -6.94 -2.49
N ASN A 3 -18.84 -7.22 -1.32
CA ASN A 3 -19.30 -6.20 -0.37
C ASN A 3 -19.31 -6.77 1.05
N PHE A 4 -18.76 -6.06 2.02
CA PHE A 4 -18.60 -6.56 3.39
C PHE A 4 -19.91 -6.97 4.08
N TYR A 5 -21.06 -6.31 3.82
CA TYR A 5 -22.33 -6.69 4.47
C TYR A 5 -22.81 -8.10 4.10
N SER A 6 -22.31 -8.64 2.97
CA SER A 6 -22.73 -9.93 2.41
C SER A 6 -21.58 -10.90 2.16
N ALA A 7 -20.34 -10.50 2.43
CA ALA A 7 -19.15 -11.26 2.06
C ALA A 7 -19.18 -12.66 2.69
N ALA A 8 -19.45 -12.75 3.99
CA ALA A 8 -19.51 -14.00 4.76
C ALA A 8 -20.72 -14.90 4.44
N ARG A 9 -21.66 -14.46 3.59
CA ARG A 9 -22.76 -15.32 3.12
C ARG A 9 -22.28 -16.37 2.12
N ASP A 10 -21.12 -16.15 1.53
CA ASP A 10 -20.43 -17.09 0.67
C ASP A 10 -19.39 -17.87 1.50
N PRO A 11 -19.47 -19.21 1.61
CA PRO A 11 -18.52 -20.00 2.40
C PRO A 11 -17.04 -19.79 2.03
N ILE A 12 -16.73 -19.40 0.79
CA ILE A 12 -15.34 -19.14 0.38
C ILE A 12 -14.70 -17.97 1.14
N PHE A 13 -15.52 -17.11 1.76
CA PHE A 13 -15.08 -16.02 2.62
C PHE A 13 -14.10 -16.50 3.70
N TYR A 14 -14.44 -17.60 4.37
CA TYR A 14 -13.64 -18.12 5.47
C TYR A 14 -12.32 -18.70 4.98
N SER A 15 -12.30 -19.39 3.84
CA SER A 15 -11.06 -19.89 3.22
C SER A 15 -10.17 -18.74 2.73
N HIS A 16 -10.77 -17.68 2.17
CA HIS A 16 -10.04 -16.47 1.79
C HIS A 16 -9.37 -15.83 3.02
N HIS A 17 -10.14 -15.59 4.09
CA HIS A 17 -9.62 -15.00 5.33
C HIS A 17 -8.61 -15.90 6.04
N SER A 18 -8.75 -17.22 5.94
CA SER A 18 -7.75 -18.15 6.45
C SER A 18 -6.40 -17.96 5.76
N ASN A 19 -6.34 -17.72 4.45
CA ASN A 19 -5.07 -17.39 3.81
C ASN A 19 -4.57 -15.98 4.16
N ILE A 20 -5.44 -15.01 4.43
CA ILE A 20 -5.03 -13.68 4.94
C ILE A 20 -4.40 -13.79 6.33
N ASP A 21 -4.99 -14.59 7.22
CA ASP A 21 -4.42 -14.90 8.54
C ASP A 21 -3.07 -15.63 8.41
N ARG A 22 -2.96 -16.59 7.48
CA ARG A 22 -1.68 -17.22 7.14
C ARG A 22 -0.62 -16.21 6.67
N LEU A 23 -1.00 -15.19 5.89
CA LEU A 23 -0.05 -14.17 5.43
C LEU A 23 0.54 -13.37 6.60
N TRP A 24 -0.19 -13.14 7.69
CA TRP A 24 0.38 -12.53 8.89
C TRP A 24 1.47 -13.44 9.50
N SER A 25 1.18 -14.73 9.65
CA SER A 25 2.17 -15.71 10.13
C SER A 25 3.43 -15.74 9.26
N VAL A 26 3.27 -15.79 7.93
CA VAL A 26 4.40 -15.79 6.98
C VAL A 26 5.16 -14.46 6.99
N TRP A 27 4.46 -13.32 7.06
CA TRP A 27 5.10 -12.00 7.09
C TRP A 27 6.09 -11.87 8.25
N LYS A 28 5.76 -12.41 9.43
CA LYS A 28 6.65 -12.44 10.60
C LYS A 28 7.91 -13.27 10.39
N THR A 29 7.88 -14.30 9.53
CA THR A 29 9.06 -15.15 9.28
C THR A 29 10.04 -14.53 8.29
N LEU A 30 9.67 -13.44 7.59
CA LEU A 30 10.55 -12.77 6.63
C LEU A 30 11.64 -11.89 7.29
N GLY A 31 11.69 -11.84 8.63
CA GLY A 31 12.73 -11.15 9.39
C GLY A 31 12.68 -9.62 9.31
N GLY A 32 13.77 -8.99 9.74
CA GLY A 32 13.90 -7.54 9.83
C GLY A 32 13.00 -6.94 10.92
N LYS A 33 12.31 -5.85 10.58
CA LYS A 33 11.39 -5.14 11.49
C LYS A 33 9.94 -5.68 11.47
N ARG A 34 9.70 -6.82 10.81
CA ARG A 34 8.37 -7.42 10.68
C ARG A 34 7.95 -8.12 11.98
N LYS A 35 7.42 -7.35 12.91
CA LYS A 35 7.02 -7.78 14.25
C LYS A 35 5.61 -7.29 14.57
N ASP A 36 4.95 -7.99 15.49
CA ASP A 36 3.66 -7.57 16.01
C ASP A 36 3.78 -6.22 16.72
N TYR A 37 2.71 -5.42 16.71
CA TYR A 37 2.68 -4.16 17.44
C TYR A 37 2.73 -4.42 18.95
N ILE A 38 3.46 -3.55 19.65
CA ILE A 38 3.59 -3.59 21.12
C ILE A 38 2.77 -2.51 21.83
N ASP A 39 2.00 -1.73 21.06
CA ASP A 39 1.16 -0.65 21.56
C ASP A 39 0.07 -1.24 22.49
N PRO A 40 0.01 -0.80 23.76
CA PRO A 40 -1.00 -1.25 24.71
C PRO A 40 -2.44 -1.03 24.23
N ASP A 41 -2.73 0.04 23.49
CA ASP A 41 -4.08 0.32 22.99
C ASP A 41 -4.50 -0.72 21.94
N TRP A 42 -3.55 -1.13 21.09
CA TRP A 42 -3.78 -2.21 20.14
C TRP A 42 -3.90 -3.57 20.84
N LEU A 43 -2.96 -3.89 21.73
CA LEU A 43 -2.92 -5.18 22.44
C LEU A 43 -4.16 -5.43 23.31
N ASN A 44 -4.65 -4.38 23.98
CA ASN A 44 -5.80 -4.45 24.88
C ASN A 44 -7.14 -4.18 24.17
N SER A 45 -7.13 -3.99 22.84
CA SER A 45 -8.37 -3.93 22.07
C SER A 45 -9.12 -5.26 22.18
N GLY A 46 -10.39 -5.17 22.59
CA GLY A 46 -11.23 -6.32 22.90
C GLY A 46 -12.42 -6.48 21.96
N PHE A 47 -12.70 -7.72 21.56
CA PHE A 47 -13.82 -8.09 20.70
C PHE A 47 -14.72 -9.11 21.39
N LEU A 48 -15.97 -9.21 20.96
CA LEU A 48 -16.94 -10.17 21.50
C LEU A 48 -17.35 -11.16 20.41
N PHE A 49 -17.26 -12.46 20.71
CA PHE A 49 -17.68 -13.54 19.84
C PHE A 49 -18.53 -14.57 20.60
N TYR A 50 -19.41 -15.26 19.88
CA TYR A 50 -20.03 -16.47 20.41
C TYR A 50 -19.10 -17.67 20.13
N ASP A 51 -18.85 -18.48 21.15
CA ASP A 51 -18.13 -19.74 21.01
C ASP A 51 -19.04 -20.88 20.53
N GLU A 52 -18.48 -22.08 20.38
CA GLU A 52 -19.21 -23.29 19.99
C GLU A 52 -20.28 -23.73 21.01
N ASN A 53 -20.17 -23.26 22.26
CA ASN A 53 -21.10 -23.51 23.36
C ASN A 53 -22.17 -22.40 23.51
N LYS A 54 -22.25 -21.50 22.53
CA LYS A 54 -23.16 -20.35 22.49
C LYS A 54 -22.95 -19.37 23.66
N GLN A 55 -21.75 -19.34 24.23
CA GLN A 55 -21.35 -18.39 25.27
C GLN A 55 -20.73 -17.16 24.61
N LEU A 56 -21.07 -15.98 25.14
CA LEU A 56 -20.46 -14.73 24.69
C LEU A 56 -19.11 -14.57 25.38
N VAL A 57 -18.03 -14.63 24.61
CA VAL A 57 -16.65 -14.55 25.09
C VAL A 57 -16.02 -13.24 24.62
N ARG A 58 -15.30 -12.58 25.53
CA ARG A 58 -14.44 -11.45 25.20
C ARG A 58 -13.03 -11.95 24.92
N VAL A 59 -12.47 -11.57 23.79
CA VAL A 59 -11.09 -11.88 23.39
C VAL A 59 -10.30 -10.58 23.20
N TYR A 60 -9.00 -10.63 23.43
CA TYR A 60 -8.09 -9.52 23.23
C TYR A 60 -7.11 -9.81 22.09
N VAL A 61 -6.63 -8.76 21.43
CA VAL A 61 -5.63 -8.88 20.36
C VAL A 61 -4.37 -9.59 20.85
N CYS A 62 -3.88 -9.25 22.04
CA CYS A 62 -2.67 -9.83 22.61
C CYS A 62 -2.70 -11.37 22.75
N ASP A 63 -3.87 -11.96 22.95
CA ASP A 63 -4.05 -13.41 23.08
C ASP A 63 -4.06 -14.14 21.71
N SER A 64 -4.14 -13.39 20.61
CA SER A 64 -4.24 -13.92 19.24
C SER A 64 -2.92 -13.91 18.44
N LEU A 65 -1.83 -13.39 19.02
CA LEU A 65 -0.56 -13.19 18.31
C LEU A 65 0.17 -14.50 17.95
N ASP A 66 -0.10 -15.57 18.69
CA ASP A 66 0.51 -16.89 18.52
C ASP A 66 -0.57 -17.94 18.23
N THR A 67 -0.67 -18.33 16.96
CA THR A 67 -1.64 -19.32 16.48
C THR A 67 -1.50 -20.68 17.16
N LYS A 68 -0.29 -21.03 17.64
CA LYS A 68 -0.05 -22.28 18.37
C LYS A 68 -0.76 -22.29 19.73
N LYS A 69 -0.84 -21.14 20.41
CA LYS A 69 -1.61 -21.01 21.66
C LYS A 69 -3.11 -21.12 21.42
N LEU A 70 -3.57 -20.74 20.23
CA LEU A 70 -4.94 -20.94 19.75
C LEU A 70 -5.20 -22.37 19.25
N GLY A 71 -4.18 -23.25 19.25
CA GLY A 71 -4.33 -24.66 18.91
C GLY A 71 -4.32 -24.98 17.41
N TYR A 72 -3.84 -24.07 16.55
CA TYR A 72 -3.76 -24.34 15.11
C TYR A 72 -2.45 -23.82 14.47
N VAL A 73 -2.11 -24.41 13.32
CA VAL A 73 -1.05 -23.95 12.42
C VAL A 73 -1.45 -24.19 10.98
N TYR A 74 -0.79 -23.52 10.05
CA TYR A 74 -0.94 -23.76 8.62
C TYR A 74 0.00 -24.85 8.14
N GLN A 75 -0.43 -25.61 7.14
CA GLN A 75 0.47 -26.50 6.41
C GLN A 75 1.56 -25.67 5.71
N ASP A 76 2.80 -26.13 5.82
CA ASP A 76 3.91 -25.58 5.06
C ASP A 76 3.76 -25.92 3.59
N VAL A 77 3.73 -24.88 2.76
CA VAL A 77 3.63 -24.96 1.30
C VAL A 77 4.57 -23.94 0.69
N ASP A 78 5.01 -24.21 -0.54
CA ASP A 78 5.93 -23.33 -1.26
C ASP A 78 5.41 -21.90 -1.36
N LEU A 79 6.33 -20.94 -1.26
CA LEU A 79 6.06 -19.51 -1.35
C LEU A 79 6.72 -18.95 -2.64
N PRO A 80 6.13 -19.18 -3.82
CA PRO A 80 6.75 -18.82 -5.09
C PRO A 80 6.97 -17.31 -5.27
N TRP A 81 6.26 -16.49 -4.51
CA TRP A 81 6.37 -15.03 -4.55
C TRP A 81 7.59 -14.48 -3.79
N LEU A 82 8.32 -15.28 -3.02
CA LEU A 82 9.51 -14.81 -2.28
C LEU A 82 10.64 -14.29 -3.19
N THR A 83 10.73 -14.83 -4.40
CA THR A 83 11.74 -14.44 -5.40
C THR A 83 11.16 -13.62 -6.54
N ALA A 84 9.87 -13.29 -6.48
CA ALA A 84 9.14 -12.55 -7.50
C ALA A 84 9.28 -11.02 -7.32
N LYS A 85 10.49 -10.52 -7.00
CA LYS A 85 10.74 -9.08 -6.92
C LYS A 85 10.49 -8.44 -8.31
N PRO A 86 9.71 -7.35 -8.40
CA PRO A 86 9.55 -6.59 -9.64
C PRO A 86 10.90 -6.15 -10.21
N LYS A 87 10.93 -5.92 -11.53
CA LYS A 87 12.13 -5.42 -12.22
C LYS A 87 11.81 -4.11 -12.92
N PRO A 88 12.75 -3.14 -12.94
CA PRO A 88 12.52 -1.88 -13.62
C PRO A 88 12.28 -2.13 -15.11
N ARG A 89 11.25 -1.50 -15.68
CA ARG A 89 10.85 -1.68 -17.09
C ARG A 89 11.92 -1.12 -18.02
N ARG A 90 12.56 -0.01 -17.63
CA ARG A 90 13.71 0.55 -18.33
C ARG A 90 14.96 0.21 -17.51
N GLY A 91 15.93 -0.45 -18.13
CA GLY A 91 17.23 -0.69 -17.48
C GLY A 91 17.85 0.63 -17.01
N LYS A 92 18.73 0.57 -15.99
CA LYS A 92 19.46 1.72 -15.44
C LYS A 92 19.78 2.71 -16.56
N ILE A 93 19.23 3.92 -16.49
CA ILE A 93 19.76 5.03 -17.27
C ILE A 93 21.14 5.26 -16.69
N VAL A 94 22.13 4.57 -17.26
CA VAL A 94 23.54 4.87 -17.05
C VAL A 94 23.69 6.29 -17.56
N THR A 95 23.90 7.22 -16.63
CA THR A 95 24.30 8.60 -16.88
C THR A 95 25.69 8.62 -17.51
N SER A 96 25.81 8.13 -18.74
CA SER A 96 26.93 8.47 -19.61
C SER A 96 26.58 9.77 -20.31
N SER A 97 27.12 10.86 -19.75
CA SER A 97 27.52 12.05 -20.52
C SER A 97 26.55 12.51 -21.61
N SER A 98 25.42 13.07 -21.19
CA SER A 98 24.68 14.03 -22.01
C SER A 98 24.33 15.24 -21.16
N LYS A 99 25.15 16.27 -21.32
CA LYS A 99 24.79 17.64 -21.01
C LYS A 99 23.41 17.89 -21.61
N THR A 100 22.44 18.20 -20.74
CA THR A 100 21.12 18.75 -21.07
C THR A 100 20.20 17.86 -21.92
N THR A 101 18.91 17.93 -21.60
CA THR A 101 17.77 17.53 -22.45
C THR A 101 17.49 16.03 -22.64
N ALA A 102 16.98 15.39 -21.58
CA ALA A 102 15.89 14.39 -21.69
C ALA A 102 15.04 14.24 -20.42
N VAL A 103 15.02 15.25 -19.53
CA VAL A 103 13.71 15.63 -18.96
C VAL A 103 13.02 16.29 -20.14
N THR A 104 12.33 15.49 -20.96
CA THR A 104 11.26 16.03 -21.82
C THR A 104 10.52 17.03 -20.95
N LYS A 105 10.41 18.29 -21.41
CA LYS A 105 9.50 19.30 -20.86
C LYS A 105 8.08 18.71 -20.82
N LYS A 106 7.81 17.79 -19.90
CA LYS A 106 6.47 17.45 -19.47
C LYS A 106 6.09 18.66 -18.65
N THR A 107 5.05 19.34 -19.09
CA THR A 107 4.33 20.35 -18.33
C THR A 107 4.13 19.83 -16.92
N THR A 108 5.02 20.19 -16.01
CA THR A 108 4.83 20.02 -14.57
C THR A 108 3.73 21.00 -14.21
N THR A 109 2.49 20.57 -14.43
CA THR A 109 1.34 21.28 -13.91
C THR A 109 1.51 21.26 -12.40
N ALA A 110 1.82 22.41 -11.81
CA ALA A 110 1.76 22.57 -10.36
C ALA A 110 0.34 22.17 -9.94
N ILE A 111 0.23 21.01 -9.29
CA ILE A 111 -1.06 20.50 -8.86
C ILE A 111 -1.41 21.18 -7.55
N ASN A 112 -2.47 21.97 -7.58
CA ASN A 112 -3.02 22.58 -6.36
C ASN A 112 -4.00 21.58 -5.74
N PHE A 113 -3.62 21.01 -4.60
CA PHE A 113 -4.51 20.18 -3.80
C PHE A 113 -5.55 21.02 -3.04
N PRO A 114 -6.74 20.48 -2.74
CA PRO A 114 -7.20 19.13 -3.08
C PRO A 114 -7.58 18.98 -4.55
N ILE A 115 -7.48 17.75 -5.08
CA ILE A 115 -7.81 17.43 -6.47
C ILE A 115 -8.79 16.28 -6.57
N THR A 116 -9.66 16.34 -7.59
CA THR A 116 -10.50 15.21 -7.98
C THR A 116 -9.77 14.34 -8.98
N LEU A 117 -9.68 13.02 -8.72
CA LEU A 117 -8.97 12.06 -9.56
C LEU A 117 -9.90 11.51 -10.66
N ASP A 118 -10.17 12.33 -11.68
CA ASP A 118 -10.99 12.00 -12.86
C ASP A 118 -10.17 11.45 -14.04
N LYS A 119 -8.90 11.86 -14.13
CA LYS A 119 -7.93 11.49 -15.15
C LYS A 119 -6.58 11.09 -14.54
N VAL A 120 -5.67 10.62 -15.41
CA VAL A 120 -4.28 10.40 -15.02
C VAL A 120 -3.66 11.75 -14.67
N ILE A 121 -2.99 11.79 -13.52
CA ILE A 121 -2.28 12.98 -13.06
C ILE A 121 -0.86 12.59 -12.68
N SER A 122 0.06 13.52 -12.86
CA SER A 122 1.43 13.35 -12.39
C SER A 122 1.92 14.60 -11.71
N THR A 123 2.66 14.43 -10.61
CA THR A 123 3.25 15.53 -9.84
C THR A 123 4.65 15.17 -9.38
N VAL A 124 5.48 16.20 -9.21
CA VAL A 124 6.80 16.07 -8.59
C VAL A 124 6.61 16.13 -7.07
N VAL A 125 7.18 15.16 -6.35
CA VAL A 125 7.13 15.10 -4.89
C VAL A 125 8.57 15.20 -4.36
N PRO A 126 8.89 16.24 -3.57
CA PRO A 126 10.22 16.39 -3.00
C PRO A 126 10.50 15.28 -1.98
N ARG A 127 11.74 14.78 -1.97
CA ARG A 127 12.20 13.80 -1.01
C ARG A 127 12.79 14.50 0.21
N PRO A 128 12.53 14.02 1.45
CA PRO A 128 13.09 14.66 2.64
C PRO A 128 14.62 14.48 2.76
N LYS A 129 15.16 13.38 2.23
CA LYS A 129 16.60 13.07 2.23
C LYS A 129 16.95 12.17 1.05
N LYS A 130 18.15 12.37 0.48
CA LYS A 130 18.72 11.57 -0.60
C LYS A 130 19.98 10.82 -0.15
N SER A 131 20.43 9.87 -0.97
CA SER A 131 21.70 9.14 -0.81
C SER A 131 21.83 8.50 0.58
N ARG A 132 20.76 7.85 1.05
CA ARG A 132 20.71 7.27 2.40
C ARG A 132 21.64 6.07 2.51
N SER A 133 22.30 5.91 3.64
CA SER A 133 23.13 4.74 3.91
C SER A 133 22.28 3.47 4.03
N LYS A 134 22.90 2.30 3.90
CA LYS A 134 22.21 1.02 4.11
C LYS A 134 21.59 0.91 5.51
N GLU A 135 22.31 1.39 6.53
CA GLU A 135 21.84 1.40 7.92
C GLU A 135 20.64 2.34 8.11
N GLU A 136 20.66 3.52 7.48
CA GLU A 136 19.54 4.46 7.52
C GLU A 136 18.28 3.85 6.88
N LYS A 137 18.43 3.14 5.76
CA LYS A 137 17.33 2.46 5.06
C LYS A 137 16.77 1.28 5.85
N GLU A 138 17.62 0.53 6.57
CA GLU A 138 17.17 -0.56 7.45
C GLU A 138 16.46 -0.04 8.70
N ASN A 139 16.81 1.16 9.16
CA ASN A 139 16.22 1.80 10.34
C ASN A 139 14.99 2.65 10.05
N GLU A 140 14.88 3.27 8.87
CA GLU A 140 13.73 4.09 8.52
C GLU A 140 13.29 3.78 7.09
N GLU A 141 12.04 3.37 6.92
CA GLU A 141 11.45 3.17 5.61
C GLU A 141 11.05 4.53 5.01
N GLU A 142 11.42 4.77 3.76
CA GLU A 142 10.94 5.93 3.02
C GLU A 142 9.58 5.60 2.42
N VAL A 143 8.55 6.33 2.85
CA VAL A 143 7.16 6.01 2.56
C VAL A 143 6.52 7.14 1.79
N LEU A 144 5.96 6.81 0.62
CA LEU A 144 5.06 7.69 -0.12
C LEU A 144 3.68 7.65 0.55
N VAL A 145 3.19 8.83 0.95
CA VAL A 145 1.89 9.01 1.60
C VAL A 145 0.99 9.82 0.69
N ILE A 146 -0.14 9.22 0.32
CA ILE A 146 -1.25 9.91 -0.34
C ILE A 146 -2.28 10.25 0.73
N GLU A 147 -2.42 11.54 1.01
CA GLU A 147 -3.18 12.05 2.15
C GLU A 147 -4.59 12.46 1.77
N GLY A 148 -5.51 12.23 2.70
CA GLY A 148 -6.89 12.71 2.62
C GLY A 148 -7.59 12.27 1.35
N ILE A 149 -7.50 10.97 1.06
CA ILE A 149 -8.26 10.27 0.03
C ILE A 149 -9.72 10.24 0.52
N GLU A 150 -10.56 11.10 -0.04
CA GLU A 150 -11.99 11.20 0.27
C GLU A 150 -12.81 10.59 -0.86
N PHE A 151 -13.75 9.71 -0.52
CA PHE A 151 -14.66 9.06 -1.46
C PHE A 151 -15.90 8.52 -0.73
N ASP A 152 -16.92 8.11 -1.50
CA ASP A 152 -18.11 7.42 -0.99
C ASP A 152 -17.85 5.90 -0.93
N GLU A 153 -17.90 5.32 0.27
CA GLU A 153 -17.60 3.91 0.52
C GLU A 153 -18.61 2.92 -0.07
N ASP A 154 -19.76 3.39 -0.58
CA ASP A 154 -20.73 2.56 -1.29
C ASP A 154 -20.23 2.09 -2.66
N TYR A 155 -19.20 2.77 -3.20
CA TYR A 155 -18.68 2.52 -4.53
C TYR A 155 -17.28 1.91 -4.50
N PRO A 156 -16.99 1.01 -5.47
CA PRO A 156 -15.66 0.44 -5.60
C PRO A 156 -14.71 1.50 -6.17
N VAL A 157 -13.67 1.80 -5.42
CA VAL A 157 -12.63 2.75 -5.82
C VAL A 157 -11.34 1.99 -6.04
N LYS A 158 -10.65 2.27 -7.16
CA LYS A 158 -9.29 1.81 -7.41
C LYS A 158 -8.51 2.84 -8.20
N PHE A 159 -7.32 3.16 -7.73
CA PHE A 159 -6.33 3.86 -8.54
C PHE A 159 -4.94 3.28 -8.28
N ASP A 160 -4.11 3.31 -9.33
CA ASP A 160 -2.75 2.80 -9.29
C ASP A 160 -1.77 3.96 -9.07
N VAL A 161 -0.66 3.66 -8.42
CA VAL A 161 0.39 4.61 -8.07
C VAL A 161 1.69 4.15 -8.72
N HIS A 162 2.29 5.05 -9.50
CA HIS A 162 3.56 4.81 -10.16
C HIS A 162 4.59 5.85 -9.72
N VAL A 163 5.84 5.42 -9.58
CA VAL A 163 7.00 6.26 -9.25
C VAL A 163 7.99 6.21 -10.41
N ASN A 164 8.38 7.39 -10.91
CA ASN A 164 9.32 7.58 -12.01
C ASN A 164 9.00 6.80 -13.30
N ASP A 165 7.71 6.52 -13.54
CA ASP A 165 7.24 5.89 -14.77
C ASP A 165 7.00 6.90 -15.90
N ASP A 166 6.88 6.40 -17.12
CA ASP A 166 6.48 7.19 -18.26
C ASP A 166 4.95 7.34 -18.33
N GLU A 167 4.45 8.52 -17.96
CA GLU A 167 3.02 8.89 -18.07
C GLU A 167 2.36 8.53 -19.43
N GLN A 168 3.11 8.54 -20.54
CA GLN A 168 2.57 8.20 -21.87
C GLN A 168 2.50 6.69 -22.13
N SER A 169 3.23 5.89 -21.35
CA SER A 169 3.35 4.45 -21.50
C SER A 169 3.63 3.82 -20.13
N LEU A 170 2.63 3.86 -19.25
CA LEU A 170 2.71 3.29 -17.91
C LEU A 170 2.92 1.77 -17.94
N CYS A 171 3.69 1.26 -16.99
CA CYS A 171 4.01 -0.17 -16.85
C CYS A 171 2.89 -0.97 -16.16
N GLY A 172 3.06 -2.30 -16.12
CA GLY A 172 2.19 -3.19 -15.36
C GLY A 172 2.70 -3.42 -13.92
N PRO A 173 1.95 -4.18 -13.11
CA PRO A 173 2.31 -4.51 -11.73
C PRO A 173 3.57 -5.38 -11.58
N GLU A 174 4.10 -5.92 -12.68
CA GLU A 174 5.35 -6.69 -12.73
C GLU A 174 6.62 -5.82 -12.69
N ASN A 175 6.49 -4.50 -12.80
CA ASN A 175 7.60 -3.56 -12.91
C ASN A 175 7.80 -2.72 -11.66
N SER A 176 9.06 -2.37 -11.35
CA SER A 176 9.41 -1.61 -10.13
C SER A 176 8.80 -0.20 -10.10
N GLU A 177 8.54 0.40 -11.25
CA GLU A 177 7.85 1.68 -11.35
C GLU A 177 6.41 1.64 -10.81
N PHE A 178 5.77 0.47 -10.78
CA PHE A 178 4.46 0.27 -10.16
C PHE A 178 4.61 0.10 -8.65
N SER A 179 4.19 1.11 -7.87
CA SER A 179 4.40 1.14 -6.42
C SER A 179 3.25 0.54 -5.63
N GLY A 180 2.08 0.38 -6.24
CA GLY A 180 0.92 -0.23 -5.61
C GLY A 180 -0.41 0.38 -6.07
N SER A 181 -1.47 0.02 -5.37
CA SER A 181 -2.83 0.51 -5.63
C SER A 181 -3.53 0.89 -4.33
N PHE A 182 -4.34 1.93 -4.39
CA PHE A 182 -5.44 2.09 -3.45
C PHE A 182 -6.63 1.29 -3.94
N VAL A 183 -7.26 0.51 -3.06
CA VAL A 183 -8.47 -0.26 -3.37
C VAL A 183 -9.46 -0.15 -2.21
N ASN A 184 -10.70 0.21 -2.51
CA ASN A 184 -11.82 0.15 -1.58
C ASN A 184 -12.83 -0.92 -2.02
N VAL A 185 -13.18 -1.82 -1.11
CA VAL A 185 -14.33 -2.73 -1.27
C VAL A 185 -15.56 -2.01 -0.75
N PRO A 186 -16.66 -1.97 -1.52
CA PRO A 186 -17.90 -1.35 -1.07
C PRO A 186 -18.38 -1.83 0.30
N HIS A 187 -18.78 -0.90 1.15
CA HIS A 187 -19.41 -1.19 2.43
C HIS A 187 -20.71 -0.40 2.57
N ARG A 188 -21.84 -1.05 2.27
CA ARG A 188 -23.13 -0.37 2.35
C ARG A 188 -23.60 -0.25 3.79
N LYS A 189 -23.53 0.96 4.34
CA LYS A 189 -24.11 1.32 5.65
C LYS A 189 -25.23 2.36 5.49
N ARG A 190 -26.03 2.54 6.55
CA ARG A 190 -27.03 3.61 6.63
C ARG A 190 -26.36 4.87 7.17
N GLY A 191 -26.42 5.98 6.44
CA GLY A 191 -25.94 7.28 6.91
C GLY A 191 -25.04 7.98 5.90
N ASP A 192 -24.18 8.88 6.39
CA ASP A 192 -23.12 9.47 5.59
C ASP A 192 -22.02 8.42 5.32
N ASN A 193 -21.78 8.19 4.04
CA ASN A 193 -20.89 7.15 3.53
C ASN A 193 -19.57 7.73 3.02
N LYS A 194 -19.36 9.04 3.19
CA LYS A 194 -18.06 9.65 2.92
C LYS A 194 -17.04 9.19 3.94
N ILE A 195 -15.93 8.66 3.45
CA ILE A 195 -14.77 8.30 4.26
C ILE A 195 -13.56 9.08 3.78
N ARG A 196 -12.68 9.43 4.73
CA ARG A 196 -11.37 10.03 4.45
C ARG A 196 -10.28 9.13 5.02
N THR A 197 -9.32 8.76 4.18
CA THR A 197 -8.23 7.84 4.54
C THR A 197 -6.91 8.26 3.89
N HIS A 198 -5.86 7.48 4.10
CA HIS A 198 -4.54 7.65 3.49
C HIS A 198 -4.03 6.32 2.93
N LEU A 199 -3.17 6.41 1.92
CA LEU A 199 -2.40 5.27 1.41
C LEU A 199 -0.92 5.49 1.76
N ARG A 200 -0.27 4.45 2.26
CA ARG A 200 1.18 4.42 2.52
C ARG A 200 1.83 3.32 1.67
N LEU A 201 2.86 3.68 0.92
CA LEU A 201 3.62 2.76 0.08
C LEU A 201 5.11 2.91 0.43
N GLY A 202 5.75 1.83 0.85
CA GLY A 202 7.22 1.81 1.01
C GLY A 202 7.87 1.93 -0.35
N ILE A 203 8.75 2.91 -0.52
CA ILE A 203 9.42 3.20 -1.78
C ILE A 203 10.93 3.03 -1.71
N THR A 204 11.51 2.63 -0.56
CA THR A 204 12.96 2.42 -0.44
C THR A 204 13.49 1.48 -1.52
N ASP A 205 12.90 0.27 -1.64
CA ASP A 205 13.31 -0.73 -2.63
C ASP A 205 13.08 -0.26 -4.07
N ILE A 206 12.04 0.52 -4.30
CA ILE A 206 11.68 1.06 -5.62
C ILE A 206 12.72 2.09 -6.06
N LEU A 207 13.14 2.99 -5.17
CA LEU A 207 14.15 3.99 -5.48
C LEU A 207 15.51 3.35 -5.77
N GLU A 208 15.86 2.26 -5.08
CA GLU A 208 17.07 1.49 -5.37
C GLU A 208 17.01 0.80 -6.74
N ASP A 209 15.90 0.14 -7.06
CA ASP A 209 15.72 -0.54 -8.35
C ASP A 209 15.77 0.44 -9.53
N LEU A 210 15.19 1.63 -9.35
CA LEU A 210 15.15 2.70 -10.37
C LEU A 210 16.43 3.54 -10.42
N GLY A 211 17.34 3.38 -9.45
CA GLY A 211 18.56 4.19 -9.35
C GLY A 211 18.30 5.66 -9.03
N ALA A 212 17.20 5.95 -8.33
CA ALA A 212 16.72 7.30 -8.02
C ALA A 212 17.11 7.77 -6.59
N ASP A 213 18.04 7.07 -5.93
CA ASP A 213 18.39 7.37 -4.53
C ASP A 213 19.10 8.72 -4.35
N ASP A 214 19.76 9.24 -5.39
CA ASP A 214 20.43 10.54 -5.37
C ASP A 214 19.55 11.71 -5.83
N ASP A 215 18.30 11.43 -6.26
CA ASP A 215 17.38 12.45 -6.76
C ASP A 215 16.75 13.25 -5.62
N ASP A 216 16.61 14.58 -5.80
CA ASP A 216 15.97 15.46 -4.81
C ASP A 216 14.44 15.29 -4.76
N SER A 217 13.85 14.70 -5.79
CA SER A 217 12.41 14.55 -5.94
C SER A 217 12.08 13.38 -6.85
N VAL A 218 10.88 12.83 -6.72
CA VAL A 218 10.37 11.76 -7.58
C VAL A 218 9.11 12.20 -8.32
N PHE A 219 8.89 11.61 -9.48
CA PHE A 219 7.70 11.84 -10.28
C PHE A 219 6.64 10.80 -9.96
N VAL A 220 5.56 11.21 -9.32
CA VAL A 220 4.46 10.32 -8.90
C VAL A 220 3.31 10.47 -9.87
N THR A 221 2.83 9.34 -10.41
CA THR A 221 1.68 9.30 -11.32
C THR A 221 0.54 8.51 -10.70
N LEU A 222 -0.66 9.10 -10.62
CA LEU A 222 -1.87 8.46 -10.14
C LEU A 222 -2.80 8.13 -11.31
N VAL A 223 -3.27 6.89 -11.36
CA VAL A 223 -4.00 6.34 -12.50
C VAL A 223 -5.36 5.81 -12.03
N PRO A 224 -6.46 6.55 -12.20
CA PRO A 224 -7.76 6.06 -11.76
C PRO A 224 -8.24 4.91 -12.65
N LYS A 225 -8.59 3.78 -12.01
CA LYS A 225 -9.07 2.55 -12.66
C LYS A 225 -10.56 2.32 -12.44
N SER A 226 -11.05 2.47 -11.21
CA SER A 226 -12.46 2.38 -10.82
C SER A 226 -12.85 3.56 -9.95
N GLY A 227 -14.06 4.08 -10.12
CA GLY A 227 -14.53 5.27 -9.39
C GLY A 227 -13.88 6.57 -9.87
N LYS A 228 -13.65 6.71 -11.19
CA LYS A 228 -13.13 7.94 -11.80
C LYS A 228 -13.99 9.13 -11.41
N GLY A 229 -13.36 10.18 -10.88
CA GLY A 229 -14.04 11.41 -10.44
C GLY A 229 -14.78 11.29 -9.11
N LEU A 230 -14.76 10.11 -8.45
CA LEU A 230 -15.39 9.89 -7.14
C LEU A 230 -14.39 10.02 -5.98
N VAL A 231 -13.11 10.23 -6.30
CA VAL A 231 -12.02 10.33 -5.32
C VAL A 231 -11.47 11.74 -5.33
N THR A 232 -11.35 12.33 -4.16
CA THR A 232 -10.61 13.57 -3.93
C THR A 232 -9.36 13.27 -3.12
N ILE A 233 -8.23 13.84 -3.47
CA ILE A 233 -6.94 13.66 -2.79
C ILE A 233 -6.53 15.01 -2.22
N SER A 234 -6.11 15.04 -0.94
CA SER A 234 -5.74 16.27 -0.24
C SER A 234 -4.24 16.60 -0.34
N GLY A 235 -3.38 15.63 -0.63
CA GLY A 235 -1.95 15.86 -0.73
C GLY A 235 -1.18 14.59 -1.04
N ILE A 236 0.07 14.76 -1.45
CA ILE A 236 1.04 13.68 -1.61
C ILE A 236 2.36 14.15 -1.02
N LYS A 237 2.97 13.34 -0.17
CA LYS A 237 4.26 13.62 0.47
C LYS A 237 5.07 12.35 0.64
N ILE A 238 6.36 12.51 0.95
CA ILE A 238 7.23 11.42 1.37
C ILE A 238 7.66 11.67 2.81
N GLU A 239 7.57 10.66 3.66
CA GLU A 239 8.00 10.70 5.06
C GLU A 239 8.83 9.46 5.42
N PHE A 240 9.57 9.54 6.54
CA PHE A 240 10.30 8.40 7.09
C PHE A 240 9.52 7.78 8.24
N ILE A 241 9.42 6.45 8.25
CA ILE A 241 8.74 5.68 9.31
C ILE A 241 9.72 4.65 9.88
N SER A 242 9.81 4.59 11.21
CA SER A 242 10.73 3.71 11.94
C SER A 242 10.13 2.36 12.35
#